data_AF-A0A956WKZ8-F1
#
_entry.id   AF-A0A956WKZ8-F1
#
_cell.length_a   1.000
_cell.length_b   1.000
_cell.length_c   1.000
_cell.angle_alpha   90.00
_cell.angle_beta   90.00
_cell.angle_gamma   90.00
#
_symmetry.space_group_name_H-M   'P 1'
#
loop_
_entity.id
_entity.type
_entity.pdbx_description
1 polymer ?
#
loop_
_entity_poly.entity_id
_entity_poly.type
_entity_poly.pdbx_seq_one_letter_code
_entity_poly.pdbx_strand_id
1 'polypeptide(L)'
;EVDDVWNEAWSPLGDTMLLYSRFGQTWYEPPSTAIRLLDLASRKMTTVADLDQHAGMPVWSPDGTRFAYTADENLIAVVEADGSTARTEATSTLSGDLTWSPDGSALLAMPWDIQGKSVLLDLKKSERKATEVAIKYDSNPPFVSPPQWATAAPVPPADNLSLAQPAASNGGAQ
;
A
#
# COMPACT_ATOMS: atom_id res chain seq x y z
N GLU A 1 -19.89 -4.28 -14.18
CA GLU A 1 -18.77 -5.21 -14.41
C GLU A 1 -17.50 -4.40 -14.34
N VAL A 2 -16.47 -4.92 -13.67
CA VAL A 2 -15.15 -4.28 -13.58
C VAL A 2 -14.14 -5.32 -14.01
N ASP A 3 -13.55 -5.11 -15.17
CA ASP A 3 -12.57 -6.03 -15.76
C ASP A 3 -11.15 -5.67 -15.32
N ASP A 4 -10.24 -6.64 -15.44
CA ASP A 4 -8.79 -6.48 -15.23
C ASP A 4 -8.39 -5.93 -13.84
N VAL A 5 -9.15 -6.28 -12.80
CA VAL A 5 -8.77 -6.03 -11.41
C VAL A 5 -7.63 -6.97 -11.03
N TRP A 6 -6.47 -6.40 -10.72
CA TRP A 6 -5.29 -7.13 -10.27
C TRP A 6 -5.27 -7.30 -8.75
N ASN A 7 -5.80 -6.32 -8.02
CA ASN A 7 -5.93 -6.38 -6.57
C ASN A 7 -7.12 -5.55 -6.08
N GLU A 8 -7.64 -5.96 -4.93
CA GLU A 8 -8.70 -5.31 -4.20
C GLU A 8 -8.32 -5.13 -2.74
N ALA A 9 -8.80 -4.04 -2.13
CA ALA A 9 -8.61 -3.79 -0.71
C ALA A 9 -9.85 -3.11 -0.12
N TRP A 10 -10.37 -3.67 0.97
CA TRP A 10 -11.39 -3.01 1.77
C TRP A 10 -10.78 -1.77 2.43
N SER A 11 -11.51 -0.66 2.44
CA SER A 11 -11.21 0.41 3.39
C SER A 11 -11.31 -0.17 4.79
N PRO A 12 -10.44 0.24 5.73
CA PRO A 12 -10.58 -0.17 7.11
C PRO A 12 -12.02 0.06 7.63
N LEU A 13 -12.62 1.20 7.28
CA LEU A 13 -13.99 1.56 7.66
C LEU A 13 -15.07 0.62 7.09
N GLY A 14 -14.74 -0.24 6.12
CA GLY A 14 -15.62 -1.25 5.56
C GLY A 14 -16.73 -0.71 4.66
N ASP A 15 -16.66 0.56 4.27
CA ASP A 15 -17.65 1.29 3.48
C ASP A 15 -17.29 1.41 2.00
N THR A 16 -15.99 1.28 1.69
CA THR A 16 -15.42 1.54 0.38
C THR A 16 -14.49 0.39 0.01
N MET A 17 -14.55 -0.06 -1.22
CA MET A 17 -13.57 -1.00 -1.77
C MET A 17 -12.66 -0.26 -2.75
N LEU A 18 -11.36 -0.35 -2.52
CA LEU A 18 -10.36 0.07 -3.47
C LEU A 18 -10.13 -1.05 -4.47
N LEU A 19 -10.07 -0.69 -5.74
CA LEU A 19 -9.78 -1.57 -6.86
C LEU A 19 -8.57 -1.04 -7.61
N TYR A 20 -7.56 -1.90 -7.76
CA TYR A 20 -6.37 -1.68 -8.55
C TYR A 20 -6.46 -2.53 -9.81
N SER A 21 -6.49 -1.87 -10.97
CA SER A 21 -6.51 -2.52 -12.28
C SER A 21 -5.22 -2.23 -13.02
N ARG A 22 -4.70 -3.22 -13.74
CA ARG A 22 -3.52 -3.09 -14.59
C ARG A 22 -3.83 -3.63 -15.98
N PHE A 23 -3.71 -2.76 -16.97
CA PHE A 23 -4.02 -3.02 -18.38
C PHE A 23 -2.73 -3.11 -19.22
N GLY A 24 -2.85 -3.55 -20.47
CA GLY A 24 -1.81 -3.38 -21.48
C GLY A 24 -0.49 -4.13 -21.19
N GLN A 25 -0.49 -5.47 -21.19
CA GLN A 25 0.75 -6.25 -21.11
C GLN A 25 1.19 -6.82 -22.46
N THR A 26 0.84 -6.15 -23.56
CA THR A 26 1.22 -6.59 -24.90
C THR A 26 2.24 -5.65 -25.52
N TRP A 27 2.98 -6.13 -26.52
CA TRP A 27 3.97 -5.32 -27.25
C TRP A 27 3.37 -4.09 -27.97
N TYR A 28 2.03 -3.98 -28.05
CA TYR A 28 1.32 -2.92 -28.75
C TYR A 28 0.66 -1.91 -27.83
N GLU A 29 0.41 -2.27 -26.58
CA GLU A 29 -0.28 -1.43 -25.60
C GLU A 29 0.64 -1.25 -24.40
N PRO A 30 1.17 -0.04 -24.18
CA PRO A 30 1.94 0.21 -22.97
C PRO A 30 1.05 -0.05 -21.76
N PRO A 31 1.64 -0.53 -20.66
CA PRO A 31 0.86 -0.87 -19.51
C PRO A 31 0.33 0.39 -18.83
N SER A 32 -0.97 0.39 -18.57
CA SER A 32 -1.63 1.43 -17.80
C SER A 32 -2.21 0.87 -16.51
N THR A 33 -2.42 1.75 -15.55
CA THR A 33 -2.97 1.39 -14.24
C THR A 33 -4.15 2.29 -13.93
N ALA A 34 -5.24 1.73 -13.42
CA ALA A 34 -6.33 2.51 -12.84
C ALA A 34 -6.53 2.18 -11.37
N ILE A 35 -6.73 3.22 -10.56
CA ILE A 35 -7.16 3.11 -9.17
C ILE A 35 -8.59 3.61 -9.09
N ARG A 36 -9.49 2.75 -8.60
CA ARG A 36 -10.92 3.05 -8.48
C ARG A 36 -11.39 2.80 -7.06
N LEU A 37 -12.40 3.56 -6.65
CA LEU A 37 -13.12 3.37 -5.40
C LEU A 37 -14.56 2.98 -5.70
N LEU A 38 -15.02 1.90 -5.08
CA LEU A 38 -16.41 1.47 -5.07
C LEU A 38 -17.01 1.77 -3.70
N ASP A 39 -17.92 2.73 -3.65
CA ASP A 39 -18.77 2.95 -2.48
C ASP A 39 -19.80 1.81 -2.39
N LEU A 40 -19.84 1.13 -1.24
CA LEU A 40 -20.61 -0.11 -1.11
C LEU A 40 -22.10 0.13 -0.87
N ALA A 41 -22.46 1.28 -0.30
CA ALA A 41 -23.85 1.65 -0.02
C ALA A 41 -24.58 2.05 -1.30
N SER A 42 -24.00 2.97 -2.06
CA SER A 42 -24.54 3.50 -3.31
C SER A 42 -24.19 2.64 -4.53
N ARG A 43 -23.21 1.74 -4.42
CA ARG A 43 -22.61 1.00 -5.54
C ARG A 43 -21.97 1.90 -6.59
N LYS A 44 -21.68 3.16 -6.24
CA LYS A 44 -21.04 4.11 -7.14
C LYS A 44 -19.55 3.80 -7.23
N MET A 45 -19.05 3.66 -8.45
CA MET A 45 -17.63 3.54 -8.73
C MET A 45 -17.08 4.90 -9.21
N THR A 46 -15.90 5.28 -8.71
CA THR A 46 -15.19 6.50 -9.10
C THR A 46 -13.75 6.15 -9.43
N THR A 47 -13.25 6.60 -10.58
CA THR A 47 -11.82 6.54 -10.91
C THR A 47 -11.09 7.67 -10.22
N VAL A 48 -10.07 7.33 -9.42
CA VAL A 48 -9.25 8.31 -8.70
C VAL A 48 -7.95 8.59 -9.43
N ALA A 49 -7.37 7.57 -10.05
CA ALA A 49 -6.18 7.71 -10.88
C ALA A 49 -6.31 6.83 -12.12
N ASP A 50 -5.85 7.37 -13.25
CA ASP A 50 -5.65 6.69 -14.52
C ASP A 50 -4.25 7.07 -14.99
N LEU A 51 -3.36 6.08 -15.07
CA LEU A 51 -1.91 6.28 -15.14
C LEU A 51 -1.35 5.53 -16.34
N ASP A 52 -0.63 6.25 -17.20
CA ASP A 52 0.01 5.73 -18.42
C ASP A 52 1.25 4.85 -18.15
N GLN A 53 1.59 4.64 -16.88
CA GLN A 53 2.76 3.92 -16.40
C GLN A 53 2.36 2.91 -15.31
N HIS A 54 3.25 1.97 -15.00
CA HIS A 54 3.07 1.06 -13.89
C HIS A 54 3.14 1.80 -12.55
N ALA A 55 1.99 2.00 -11.92
CA ALA A 55 1.91 2.41 -10.54
C ALA A 55 1.99 1.20 -9.60
N GLY A 56 2.60 1.43 -8.44
CA GLY A 56 2.59 0.48 -7.33
C GLY A 56 1.19 0.32 -6.76
N MET A 57 0.97 -0.79 -6.07
CA MET A 57 -0.33 -1.11 -5.52
C MET A 57 -0.71 -0.11 -4.42
N PRO A 58 -1.90 0.50 -4.47
CA PRO A 58 -2.35 1.43 -3.44
C PRO A 58 -2.60 0.75 -2.09
N VAL A 59 -2.37 1.51 -1.03
CA VAL A 59 -2.52 1.06 0.37
C VAL A 59 -3.32 2.06 1.21
N TRP A 60 -4.33 1.57 1.93
CA TRP A 60 -5.13 2.37 2.87
C TRP A 60 -4.32 2.77 4.11
N SER A 61 -4.54 3.98 4.60
CA SER A 61 -4.11 4.39 5.94
C SER A 61 -4.88 3.61 7.00
N PRO A 62 -4.32 3.40 8.21
CA PRO A 62 -4.97 2.59 9.25
C PRO A 62 -6.34 3.12 9.70
N ASP A 63 -6.54 4.44 9.65
CA ASP A 63 -7.81 5.11 9.97
C ASP A 63 -8.82 5.09 8.82
N GLY A 64 -8.42 4.59 7.65
CA GLY A 64 -9.24 4.51 6.44
C GLY A 64 -9.60 5.86 5.81
N THR A 65 -9.03 6.96 6.28
CA THR A 65 -9.33 8.31 5.77
C THR A 65 -8.47 8.70 4.55
N ARG A 66 -7.41 7.94 4.29
CA ARG A 66 -6.46 8.19 3.21
C ARG A 66 -6.05 6.89 2.54
N PHE A 67 -5.52 6.99 1.33
CA PHE A 67 -4.72 5.91 0.75
C PHE A 67 -3.53 6.50 0.01
N ALA A 68 -2.51 5.69 -0.23
CA ALA A 68 -1.30 6.10 -0.92
C ALA A 68 -0.92 5.11 -1.99
N TYR A 69 -0.24 5.58 -3.04
CA TYR A 69 0.28 4.77 -4.13
C TYR A 69 1.52 5.42 -4.73
N THR A 70 2.34 4.66 -5.46
CA THR A 70 3.40 5.26 -6.28
C THR A 70 2.82 5.62 -7.65
N ALA A 71 2.83 6.92 -7.98
CA ALA A 71 2.29 7.44 -9.24
C ALA A 71 3.29 7.31 -10.41
N ASP A 72 4.58 7.16 -10.10
CA ASP A 72 5.69 6.95 -11.02
C ASP A 72 6.84 6.27 -10.25
N GLU A 73 7.97 6.01 -10.92
CA GLU A 73 9.14 5.31 -10.39
C GLU A 73 9.69 5.90 -9.09
N ASN A 74 9.54 7.20 -8.88
CA ASN A 74 10.02 7.92 -7.69
C ASN A 74 8.96 8.89 -7.12
N LEU A 75 7.69 8.73 -7.48
CA LEU A 75 6.65 9.69 -7.10
C LEU A 75 5.60 9.04 -6.20
N ILE A 76 5.49 9.49 -4.96
CA ILE A 76 4.49 9.01 -4.00
C ILE A 76 3.30 9.94 -4.03
N ALA A 77 2.10 9.40 -4.19
CA ALA A 77 0.84 10.13 -4.07
C ALA A 77 0.10 9.66 -2.81
N VAL A 78 -0.46 10.62 -2.06
CA VAL A 78 -1.38 10.35 -0.96
C VAL A 78 -2.68 11.09 -1.27
N VAL A 79 -3.77 10.33 -1.25
CA VAL A 79 -5.12 10.79 -1.51
C VAL A 79 -5.88 10.86 -0.20
N GLU A 80 -6.51 12.00 0.05
CA GLU A 80 -7.38 12.27 1.19
C GLU A 80 -8.83 11.85 0.89
N ALA A 81 -9.65 11.68 1.92
CA ALA A 81 -11.06 11.28 1.77
C ALA A 81 -11.90 12.24 0.89
N ASP A 82 -11.52 13.51 0.80
CA ASP A 82 -12.16 14.50 -0.06
C ASP A 82 -11.72 14.40 -1.54
N GLY A 83 -10.81 13.47 -1.85
CA GLY A 83 -10.24 13.25 -3.17
C GLY A 83 -9.02 14.15 -3.48
N SER A 84 -8.64 15.06 -2.59
CA SER A 84 -7.43 15.86 -2.78
C SER A 84 -6.21 14.94 -2.77
N THR A 85 -5.29 15.19 -3.70
CA THR A 85 -4.10 14.36 -3.91
C THR A 85 -2.86 15.23 -3.75
N ALA A 86 -1.98 14.84 -2.83
CA ALA A 86 -0.67 15.48 -2.70
C ALA A 86 0.43 14.49 -3.09
N ARG A 87 1.37 14.99 -3.90
CA ARG A 87 2.47 14.21 -4.49
C ARG A 87 3.79 14.64 -3.89
N THR A 88 4.68 13.69 -3.65
CA THR A 88 6.01 13.93 -3.09
C THR A 88 7.03 13.08 -3.83
N GLU A 89 8.08 13.71 -4.33
CA GLU A 89 9.21 13.02 -4.94
C GLU A 89 10.03 12.30 -3.88
N ALA A 90 10.27 11.02 -4.11
CA ALA A 90 11.19 10.20 -3.37
C ALA A 90 12.64 10.49 -3.80
N THR A 91 13.60 10.20 -2.93
CA THR A 91 15.02 10.43 -3.20
C THR A 91 15.64 9.35 -4.11
N SER A 92 14.89 8.30 -4.44
CA SER A 92 15.33 7.17 -5.27
C SER A 92 14.15 6.46 -5.93
N THR A 93 14.44 5.57 -6.87
CA THR A 93 13.46 4.70 -7.51
C THR A 93 12.90 3.67 -6.52
N LEU A 94 11.59 3.53 -6.51
CA LEU A 94 10.82 2.73 -5.57
C LEU A 94 10.41 1.39 -6.20
N SER A 95 10.18 0.36 -5.36
CA SER A 95 9.62 -0.93 -5.82
C SER A 95 8.15 -0.81 -6.24
N GLY A 96 7.46 0.21 -5.73
CA GLY A 96 6.01 0.33 -5.75
C GLY A 96 5.34 -0.07 -4.44
N ASP A 97 6.07 -0.72 -3.52
CA ASP A 97 5.54 -1.10 -2.21
C ASP A 97 5.62 0.05 -1.22
N LEU A 98 4.47 0.34 -0.60
CA LEU A 98 4.30 1.35 0.43
C LEU A 98 3.68 0.72 1.68
N THR A 99 4.08 1.17 2.87
CA THR A 99 3.38 0.82 4.11
C THR A 99 3.19 2.04 5.00
N TRP A 100 2.00 2.14 5.60
CA TRP A 100 1.70 3.18 6.58
C TRP A 100 2.30 2.83 7.95
N SER A 101 2.69 3.86 8.71
CA SER A 101 2.89 3.71 10.15
C SER A 101 1.56 3.40 10.84
N PRO A 102 1.55 2.68 11.98
CA PRO A 102 0.31 2.30 12.66
C PRO A 102 -0.56 3.48 13.10
N ASP A 103 0.07 4.63 13.36
CA ASP A 103 -0.61 5.88 13.72
C ASP A 103 -1.02 6.73 12.50
N GLY A 104 -0.81 6.22 11.28
CA GLY A 104 -1.12 6.90 10.01
C GLY A 104 -0.28 8.13 9.73
N SER A 105 0.76 8.40 10.51
CA SER A 105 1.49 9.66 10.43
C SER A 105 2.70 9.67 9.50
N ALA A 106 3.06 8.51 8.96
CA ALA A 106 4.14 8.36 8.01
C ALA A 106 3.87 7.22 7.02
N LEU A 107 4.61 7.26 5.91
CA LEU A 107 4.71 6.18 4.94
C LEU A 107 6.16 5.74 4.81
N LEU A 108 6.40 4.43 4.75
CA LEU A 108 7.67 3.85 4.35
C LEU A 108 7.50 3.28 2.94
N ALA A 109 8.31 3.76 2.01
CA ALA A 109 8.39 3.28 0.64
C ALA A 109 9.66 2.44 0.46
N MET A 110 9.53 1.31 -0.22
CA MET A 110 10.63 0.38 -0.43
C MET A 110 11.44 0.76 -1.67
N PRO A 111 12.78 0.60 -1.63
CA PRO A 111 13.61 0.86 -2.80
C PRO A 111 13.40 -0.25 -3.83
N TRP A 112 13.61 0.06 -5.11
CA TRP A 112 13.63 -0.96 -6.16
C TRP A 112 14.79 -1.95 -6.00
N ASP A 113 15.95 -1.47 -5.54
CA ASP A 113 17.14 -2.30 -5.29
C ASP A 113 17.35 -2.47 -3.78
N ILE A 114 17.61 -3.70 -3.30
CA ILE A 114 17.98 -3.98 -1.90
C ILE A 114 19.22 -3.25 -1.41
N GLN A 115 20.10 -2.83 -2.32
CA GLN A 115 21.26 -2.00 -2.00
C GLN A 115 20.88 -0.53 -1.81
N GLY A 116 19.70 -0.14 -2.31
CA GLY A 116 19.10 1.17 -2.12
C GLY A 116 18.62 1.40 -0.69
N LYS A 117 18.11 2.59 -0.44
CA LYS A 117 17.56 2.97 0.86
C LYS A 117 16.05 3.15 0.75
N SER A 118 15.34 2.70 1.76
CA SER A 118 13.92 2.96 1.93
C SER A 118 13.69 4.45 2.13
N VAL A 119 12.49 4.92 1.77
CA VAL A 119 12.11 6.31 1.92
C VAL A 119 11.02 6.43 2.98
N LEU A 120 11.28 7.18 4.03
CA LEU A 120 10.31 7.58 5.04
C LEU A 120 9.74 8.94 4.68
N LEU A 121 8.43 9.00 4.45
CA LEU A 121 7.65 10.21 4.22
C LEU A 121 6.92 10.59 5.51
N ASP A 122 7.28 11.74 6.09
CA ASP A 122 6.61 12.32 7.27
C ASP A 122 5.36 13.10 6.85
N LEU A 123 4.19 12.69 7.33
CA LEU A 123 2.89 13.29 7.01
C LEU A 123 2.36 14.21 8.12
N LYS A 124 3.05 14.33 9.27
CA LYS A 124 2.66 15.26 10.35
C LYS A 124 2.92 16.71 9.98
N LYS A 125 3.87 16.95 9.08
CA LYS A 125 4.28 18.28 8.65
C LYS A 125 3.46 18.71 7.45
N SER A 126 3.12 20.00 7.40
CA SER A 126 2.50 20.62 6.21
C SER A 126 3.39 20.49 4.98
N GLU A 127 4.71 20.62 5.17
CA GLU A 127 5.71 20.28 4.17
C GLU A 127 6.07 18.80 4.29
N ARG A 128 5.57 18.00 3.35
CA ARG A 128 5.86 16.57 3.26
C ARG A 128 7.28 16.38 2.76
N LYS A 129 8.12 15.69 3.55
CA LYS A 129 9.53 15.45 3.21
C LYS A 129 9.82 13.96 3.15
N ALA A 130 10.35 13.53 2.01
CA ALA A 130 10.97 12.22 1.83
C ALA A 130 12.37 12.21 2.48
N THR A 131 12.64 11.21 3.31
CA THR A 131 13.93 11.02 3.97
C THR A 131 14.40 9.59 3.83
N GLU A 132 15.70 9.39 3.64
CA GLU A 132 16.26 8.06 3.46
C GLU A 132 16.43 7.34 4.80
N VAL A 133 16.06 6.05 4.82
CA VAL A 133 16.26 5.14 5.94
C VAL A 133 16.96 3.89 5.44
N ALA A 134 18.06 3.51 6.09
CA ALA A 134 18.80 2.30 5.75
C ALA A 134 18.15 1.09 6.45
N ILE A 135 17.46 0.26 5.66
CA ILE A 135 16.91 -1.04 6.10
C ILE A 135 17.62 -2.13 5.30
N LYS A 136 18.04 -3.20 5.97
CA LYS A 136 18.65 -4.36 5.29
C LYS A 136 17.57 -5.36 4.92
N TYR A 137 17.55 -5.73 3.64
CA TYR A 137 16.65 -6.74 3.09
C TYR A 137 17.43 -7.98 2.67
N ASP A 138 16.74 -9.12 2.65
CA ASP A 138 17.29 -10.42 2.26
C ASP A 138 16.93 -10.84 0.82
N SER A 139 16.07 -10.07 0.14
CA SER A 139 15.44 -10.43 -1.15
C SER A 139 15.28 -9.22 -2.07
N ASN A 140 15.59 -9.37 -3.36
CA ASN A 140 15.62 -8.30 -4.36
C ASN A 140 14.63 -8.52 -5.53
N PRO A 141 13.73 -7.56 -5.83
CA PRO A 141 13.45 -6.36 -5.03
C PRO A 141 12.81 -6.74 -3.68
N PRO A 142 12.87 -5.86 -2.68
CA PRO A 142 12.28 -6.12 -1.37
C PRO A 142 10.76 -6.08 -1.45
N PHE A 143 10.14 -7.24 -1.71
CA PHE A 143 8.69 -7.39 -1.68
C PHE A 143 8.22 -7.64 -0.26
N VAL A 144 7.70 -6.60 0.39
CA VAL A 144 7.02 -6.74 1.67
C VAL A 144 5.54 -6.48 1.43
N SER A 145 4.71 -7.51 1.52
CA SER A 145 3.26 -7.30 1.47
C SER A 145 2.89 -6.30 2.58
N PRO A 146 2.25 -5.18 2.24
CA PRO A 146 1.95 -4.17 3.25
C PRO A 146 1.02 -4.81 4.30
N PRO A 147 1.25 -4.58 5.60
CA PRO A 147 0.28 -4.95 6.60
C PRO A 147 -1.03 -4.23 6.28
N GLN A 148 -2.06 -5.00 5.91
CA GLN A 148 -3.41 -4.47 5.83
C GLN A 148 -3.92 -4.32 7.26
N TRP A 149 -4.13 -3.06 7.68
CA TRP A 149 -4.63 -2.75 9.01
C TRP A 149 -6.12 -3.07 9.08
N ALA A 150 -6.49 -3.98 9.98
CA ALA A 150 -7.90 -4.22 10.31
C ALA A 150 -8.44 -3.07 11.18
N THR A 151 -9.74 -2.78 11.07
CA THR A 151 -10.42 -1.73 11.85
C THR A 151 -10.52 -1.98 13.35
N ALA A 152 -9.99 -3.10 13.84
CA ALA A 152 -9.97 -3.34 15.26
C ALA A 152 -9.08 -2.29 15.93
N ALA A 153 -9.64 -1.59 16.93
CA ALA A 153 -8.81 -0.94 17.93
C ALA A 153 -7.72 -1.94 18.35
N PRO A 154 -6.45 -1.53 18.45
CA PRO A 154 -5.38 -2.46 18.81
C PRO A 154 -5.80 -3.18 20.09
N VAL A 155 -5.99 -4.49 19.99
CA VAL A 155 -6.26 -5.32 21.15
C VAL A 155 -5.00 -5.19 22.03
N PRO A 156 -5.11 -4.70 23.27
CA PRO A 156 -3.95 -4.58 24.15
C PRO A 156 -3.18 -5.90 24.17
N PRO A 157 -1.84 -5.91 24.26
CA PRO A 157 -1.07 -7.16 24.25
C PRO A 157 -1.52 -8.19 25.30
N ALA A 158 -2.12 -7.72 26.40
CA ALA A 158 -2.70 -8.55 27.44
C ALA A 158 -3.99 -9.27 27.02
N ASP A 159 -4.74 -8.71 26.08
CA ASP A 159 -6.02 -9.21 25.57
C ASP A 159 -5.86 -9.89 24.20
N ASN A 160 -4.67 -9.83 23.60
CA ASN A 160 -4.38 -10.45 22.33
C ASN A 160 -4.20 -11.96 22.55
N LEU A 161 -5.23 -12.73 22.22
CA LEU A 161 -5.14 -14.18 22.22
C LEU A 161 -4.10 -14.58 21.18
N SER A 162 -2.95 -15.07 21.66
CA SER A 162 -1.97 -15.68 20.78
C SER A 162 -2.63 -16.82 20.02
N LEU A 163 -2.38 -16.87 18.70
CA LEU A 163 -2.72 -18.05 17.91
C LEU A 163 -2.08 -19.25 18.62
N ALA A 164 -2.90 -20.25 18.95
CA ALA A 164 -2.40 -21.48 19.54
C ALA A 164 -1.32 -22.03 18.60
N GLN A 165 -0.07 -22.07 19.06
CA GLN A 165 0.97 -22.70 18.28
C GLN A 165 0.56 -24.17 18.10
N PRO A 166 0.61 -24.70 16.86
CA PRO A 166 0.35 -26.11 16.65
C PRO A 166 1.31 -26.89 17.55
N ALA A 167 0.75 -27.86 18.29
CA ALA A 167 1.55 -28.71 19.17
C ALA A 167 2.69 -29.30 18.35
N ALA A 168 3.93 -29.13 18.82
CA ALA A 168 5.09 -29.74 18.20
C ALA A 168 4.78 -31.24 18.03
N SER A 169 4.71 -31.70 16.78
CA SER A 169 4.69 -33.12 16.53
C SER A 169 6.02 -33.65 17.02
N ASN A 170 6.00 -34.37 18.15
CA ASN A 170 7.09 -35.23 18.55
C ASN A 170 7.16 -36.39 17.54
N GLY A 171 7.62 -36.08 16.33
CA GLY A 171 8.06 -37.06 15.35
C GLY A 171 9.36 -37.65 15.86
N GLY A 172 9.25 -38.59 16.79
CA GLY A 172 10.35 -39.49 17.10
C GLY A 172 10.72 -40.24 15.82
N ALA A 173 11.91 -39.98 15.32
CA ALA A 173 12.57 -40.90 14.40
C ALA A 173 12.83 -42.20 15.16
N GLN A 174 12.20 -43.29 14.72
CA GLN A 174 12.69 -44.66 14.92
C GLN A 174 13.57 -45.04 13.73
#